data_AF-A0A518H7E5-F1
#
_entry.id   AF-A0A518H7E5-F1
#
_cell.length_a   1.000
_cell.length_b   1.000
_cell.length_c   1.000
_cell.angle_alpha   90.00
_cell.angle_beta   90.00
_cell.angle_gamma   90.00
#
_symmetry.space_group_name_H-M   'P 1'
#
loop_
_entity.id
_entity.type
_entity.pdbx_description
1 polymer ?
#
loop_
_entity_poly.entity_id
_entity_poly.type
_entity_poly.pdbx_seq_one_letter_code
_entity_poly.pdbx_strand_id
1 'polypeptide(L)'
;MIDSTSPIGRAMVLAALSGSKIALGPAFLAASRRRSSASGWIAAALGEMALDKLGVFPPRYRPMLLVPHAVSGALVARESMKGSGADATAVAIAGAAVAAGVACAAPIVRMALSRGLGVPDPLLGLLEDYAAVSMGSRATGLTMDQVADSARTAIGQVGDRVMATASSK
;
A
#
# COMPACT_ATOMS: atom_id res chain seq x y z
N MET A 1 -19.89 -6.81 -0.56
CA MET A 1 -18.76 -6.97 0.36
C MET A 1 -17.79 -7.95 -0.31
N ILE A 2 -16.62 -7.48 -0.77
CA ILE A 2 -15.65 -8.36 -1.44
C ILE A 2 -15.14 -9.36 -0.41
N ASP A 3 -15.27 -10.65 -0.71
CA ASP A 3 -14.68 -11.70 0.11
C ASP A 3 -13.15 -11.63 0.00
N SER A 4 -12.50 -10.97 0.95
CA SER A 4 -11.04 -10.77 0.99
C SER A 4 -10.27 -12.08 1.20
N THR A 5 -10.95 -13.17 1.59
CA THR A 5 -10.36 -14.50 1.72
C THR A 5 -10.25 -15.24 0.39
N SER A 6 -11.00 -14.82 -0.64
CA SER A 6 -10.85 -15.36 -1.99
C SER A 6 -9.57 -14.84 -2.67
N PRO A 7 -8.92 -15.61 -3.58
CA PRO A 7 -7.71 -15.17 -4.28
C PRO A 7 -7.90 -13.85 -5.03
N ILE A 8 -9.05 -13.68 -5.69
CA ILE A 8 -9.40 -12.46 -6.43
C ILE A 8 -9.68 -11.30 -5.48
N GLY A 9 -10.38 -11.54 -4.37
CA GLY A 9 -10.65 -10.52 -3.36
C GLY A 9 -9.37 -10.00 -2.73
N ARG A 10 -8.43 -10.90 -2.38
CA ARG A 10 -7.08 -10.51 -1.95
C ARG A 10 -6.36 -9.66 -2.98
N ALA A 11 -6.37 -10.07 -4.25
CA ALA A 11 -5.73 -9.32 -5.33
C ALA A 11 -6.30 -7.90 -5.47
N MET A 12 -7.62 -7.75 -5.38
CA MET A 12 -8.30 -6.45 -5.46
C MET A 12 -8.03 -5.59 -4.22
N VAL A 13 -7.98 -6.16 -3.02
CA VAL A 13 -7.62 -5.42 -1.80
C VAL A 13 -6.18 -4.92 -1.89
N LEU A 14 -5.23 -5.75 -2.30
CA LEU A 14 -3.83 -5.32 -2.46
C LEU A 14 -3.67 -4.26 -3.57
N ALA A 15 -4.46 -4.33 -4.64
CA ALA A 15 -4.53 -3.28 -5.65
C ALA A 15 -5.11 -1.98 -5.09
N ALA A 16 -6.17 -2.05 -4.29
CA ALA A 16 -6.75 -0.89 -3.60
C ALA A 16 -5.74 -0.23 -2.66
N LEU A 17 -4.96 -1.02 -1.90
CA LEU A 17 -3.88 -0.50 -1.06
C LEU A 17 -2.81 0.22 -1.90
N SER A 18 -2.49 -0.32 -3.07
CA SER A 18 -1.58 0.33 -4.03
C SER A 18 -2.12 1.67 -4.55
N GLY A 19 -3.46 1.82 -4.60
CA GLY A 19 -4.15 3.06 -4.92
C GLY A 19 -4.11 4.11 -3.81
N SER A 20 -4.14 3.69 -2.54
CA SER A 20 -3.94 4.61 -1.40
C SER A 20 -2.46 5.01 -1.27
N LYS A 21 -1.55 4.03 -1.36
CA LYS A 21 -0.10 4.19 -1.22
C LYS A 21 0.62 3.23 -2.17
N ILE A 22 1.43 3.75 -3.08
CA ILE A 22 2.07 3.02 -4.17
C ILE A 22 2.79 1.78 -3.66
N ALA A 23 3.53 1.90 -2.54
CA ALA A 23 4.36 0.82 -2.02
C ALA A 23 3.63 -0.15 -1.09
N LEU A 24 2.42 0.18 -0.64
CA LEU A 24 1.74 -0.60 0.41
C LEU A 24 1.22 -1.95 -0.08
N GLY A 25 0.60 -2.00 -1.27
CA GLY A 25 0.19 -3.27 -1.88
C GLY A 25 1.36 -4.23 -2.14
N PRO A 26 2.47 -3.78 -2.76
CA PRO A 26 3.68 -4.58 -2.92
C PRO A 26 4.28 -5.05 -1.59
N ALA A 27 4.29 -4.20 -0.56
CA ALA A 27 4.80 -4.55 0.76
C ALA A 27 4.04 -5.73 1.38
N PHE A 28 2.70 -5.67 1.39
CA PHE A 28 1.87 -6.76 1.89
C PHE A 28 2.01 -8.04 1.04
N LEU A 29 2.05 -7.91 -0.29
CA LEU A 29 2.26 -9.06 -1.17
C LEU A 29 3.62 -9.72 -0.93
N ALA A 30 4.69 -8.94 -0.80
CA ALA A 30 6.05 -9.45 -0.55
C ALA A 30 6.18 -10.07 0.84
N ALA A 31 5.60 -9.45 1.86
CA ALA A 31 5.58 -9.96 3.24
C ALA A 31 4.83 -11.30 3.34
N SER A 32 3.65 -11.41 2.72
CA SER A 32 2.86 -12.66 2.71
C SER A 32 3.58 -13.83 2.04
N ARG A 33 4.46 -13.54 1.08
CA ARG A 33 5.29 -14.52 0.37
C ARG A 33 6.66 -14.75 1.01
N ARG A 34 6.94 -14.11 2.16
CA ARG A 34 8.24 -14.14 2.86
C ARG A 34 9.44 -13.88 1.92
N ARG A 35 9.29 -12.95 0.97
CA ARG A 35 10.38 -12.61 0.04
C ARG A 35 11.45 -11.77 0.75
N SER A 36 12.72 -11.99 0.39
CA SER A 36 13.84 -11.15 0.85
C SER A 36 13.70 -9.66 0.48
N SER A 37 12.96 -9.36 -0.59
CA SER A 37 12.65 -7.98 -1.02
C SER A 37 11.53 -7.30 -0.22
N ALA A 38 10.87 -7.99 0.72
CA ALA A 38 9.77 -7.43 1.50
C ALA A 38 10.22 -6.21 2.33
N SER A 39 11.42 -6.27 2.91
CA SER A 39 11.99 -5.19 3.73
C SER A 39 12.07 -3.86 2.96
N GLY A 40 12.50 -3.89 1.69
CA GLY A 40 12.58 -2.68 0.86
C GLY A 40 11.22 -2.07 0.56
N TRP A 41 10.22 -2.88 0.25
CA TRP A 41 8.85 -2.40 0.00
C TRP A 41 8.17 -1.90 1.27
N ILE A 42 8.41 -2.56 2.41
CA ILE A 42 7.90 -2.13 3.71
C ILE A 42 8.51 -0.78 4.10
N ALA A 43 9.83 -0.62 3.96
CA ALA A 43 10.50 0.65 4.20
C ALA A 43 9.97 1.76 3.26
N ALA A 44 9.75 1.45 1.98
CA ALA A 44 9.15 2.39 1.05
C ALA A 44 7.72 2.79 1.45
N ALA A 45 6.88 1.85 1.89
CA ALA A 45 5.52 2.11 2.34
C ALA A 45 5.49 2.97 3.62
N LEU A 46 6.38 2.69 4.58
CA LEU A 46 6.55 3.50 5.79
C LEU A 46 7.04 4.92 5.45
N GLY A 47 7.98 5.03 4.51
CA GLY A 47 8.46 6.32 4.01
C GLY A 47 7.35 7.12 3.33
N GLU A 48 6.54 6.47 2.49
CA GLU A 48 5.39 7.09 1.83
C GLU A 48 4.37 7.59 2.87
N MET A 49 4.06 6.80 3.91
CA MET A 49 3.20 7.22 5.04
C MET A 49 3.76 8.41 5.82
N ALA A 50 5.08 8.43 6.07
CA ALA A 50 5.72 9.51 6.81
C ALA A 50 5.74 10.82 6.01
N LEU A 51 6.11 10.74 4.73
CA LEU A 51 6.13 11.88 3.82
C LEU A 51 4.73 12.46 3.58
N ASP A 52 3.70 11.61 3.57
CA ASP A 52 2.32 12.04 3.43
C ASP A 52 1.82 12.92 4.60
N LYS A 53 2.31 12.67 5.81
CA LYS A 53 1.96 13.47 7.00
C LYS A 53 2.68 14.82 7.06
N LEU A 54 3.85 14.92 6.44
CA LEU A 54 4.66 16.14 6.40
C LEU A 54 4.15 17.16 5.37
N GLY A 55 3.07 16.85 4.64
CA GLY A 55 2.53 17.73 3.61
C GLY A 55 3.49 17.94 2.43
N VAL A 56 4.50 17.07 2.29
CA VAL A 56 5.51 17.14 1.22
C VAL A 56 4.89 16.84 -0.13
N PHE A 57 3.79 16.07 -0.16
CA PHE A 57 3.08 15.79 -1.41
C PHE A 57 2.12 16.93 -1.77
N PRO A 58 2.26 17.54 -2.96
CA PRO A 58 1.33 18.55 -3.44
C PRO A 58 -0.08 17.96 -3.60
N PRO A 59 -1.13 18.81 -3.68
CA PRO A 59 -2.51 18.35 -3.83
C PRO A 59 -2.63 17.32 -4.96
N ARG A 60 -3.12 16.12 -4.62
CA ARG A 60 -3.18 14.89 -5.45
C ARG A 60 -4.07 14.98 -6.69
N TYR A 61 -4.41 16.18 -7.15
CA TYR A 61 -5.24 16.44 -8.34
C TYR A 61 -4.46 16.35 -9.66
N ARG A 62 -3.21 15.87 -9.65
CA ARG A 62 -2.41 15.72 -10.87
C ARG A 62 -2.50 14.28 -11.39
N PRO A 63 -2.99 14.06 -12.62
CA PRO A 63 -3.08 12.72 -13.22
C PRO A 63 -1.72 12.01 -13.33
N MET A 64 -0.60 12.75 -13.26
CA MET A 64 0.74 12.18 -13.16
C MET A 64 0.93 11.24 -11.96
N LEU A 65 0.20 11.42 -10.86
CA LEU A 65 0.30 10.54 -9.70
C LEU A 65 -0.51 9.26 -9.87
N LEU A 66 -1.47 9.20 -10.80
CA LEU A 66 -2.30 7.99 -11.01
C LEU A 66 -1.55 6.86 -11.70
N VAL A 67 -0.61 7.19 -12.59
CA VAL A 67 0.19 6.21 -13.34
C VAL A 67 0.93 5.24 -12.41
N PRO A 68 1.73 5.69 -11.42
CA PRO A 68 2.43 4.77 -10.53
C PRO A 68 1.48 3.95 -9.64
N HIS A 69 0.35 4.50 -9.19
CA HIS A 69 -0.67 3.75 -8.45
C HIS A 69 -1.30 2.65 -9.31
N ALA A 70 -1.70 2.98 -10.54
CA ALA A 70 -2.29 2.03 -11.48
C ALA A 70 -1.31 0.91 -11.86
N VAL A 71 -0.05 1.25 -12.14
CA VAL A 71 1.00 0.26 -12.44
C VAL A 71 1.25 -0.64 -11.24
N SER A 72 1.38 -0.07 -10.03
CA SER A 72 1.56 -0.86 -8.80
C SER A 72 0.37 -1.81 -8.57
N GLY A 73 -0.86 -1.31 -8.70
CA GLY A 73 -2.07 -2.11 -8.58
C GLY A 73 -2.16 -3.25 -9.60
N ALA A 74 -1.81 -2.98 -10.86
CA ALA A 74 -1.79 -3.98 -11.92
C ALA A 74 -0.79 -5.11 -11.62
N LEU A 75 0.44 -4.75 -11.23
CA LEU A 75 1.49 -5.70 -10.93
C LEU A 75 1.15 -6.55 -9.72
N VAL A 76 0.64 -5.93 -8.65
CA VAL A 76 0.26 -6.61 -7.42
C VAL A 76 -0.92 -7.56 -7.63
N ALA A 77 -1.94 -7.14 -8.38
CA ALA A 77 -3.09 -8.00 -8.69
C ALA A 77 -2.68 -9.22 -9.52
N ARG A 78 -1.93 -8.98 -10.61
CA ARG A 78 -1.40 -10.04 -11.48
C ARG A 78 -0.55 -11.03 -10.70
N GLU A 79 0.38 -10.51 -9.90
CA GLU A 79 1.30 -11.34 -9.15
C GLU A 79 0.58 -12.11 -8.04
N SER A 80 -0.41 -11.51 -7.35
CA SER A 80 -1.26 -12.16 -6.34
C SER A 80 -2.06 -13.35 -6.90
N MET A 81 -2.50 -13.25 -8.16
CA MET A 81 -3.28 -14.30 -8.86
C MET A 81 -2.42 -15.32 -9.63
N LYS A 82 -1.09 -15.17 -9.62
CA LYS A 82 -0.19 -16.11 -10.26
C LYS A 82 -0.40 -17.53 -9.71
N GLY A 83 -0.73 -18.48 -10.58
CA GLY A 83 -1.04 -19.86 -10.23
C GLY A 83 -2.52 -20.18 -9.97
N SER A 84 -3.42 -19.18 -10.09
CA SER A 84 -4.87 -19.38 -9.90
C SER A 84 -5.64 -19.73 -11.19
N GLY A 85 -4.95 -19.90 -12.32
CA GLY A 85 -5.57 -20.18 -13.64
C GLY A 85 -6.32 -19.00 -14.27
N ALA A 86 -6.42 -17.86 -13.59
CA ALA A 86 -7.07 -16.65 -14.10
C ALA A 86 -6.23 -15.95 -15.19
N ASP A 87 -6.90 -15.29 -16.12
CA ASP A 87 -6.23 -14.46 -17.13
C ASP A 87 -5.44 -13.32 -16.49
N ALA A 88 -4.13 -13.36 -16.66
CA ALA A 88 -3.19 -12.39 -16.12
C ALA A 88 -3.46 -10.97 -16.63
N THR A 89 -3.96 -10.82 -17.86
CA THR A 89 -4.23 -9.52 -18.49
C THR A 89 -5.48 -8.90 -17.90
N ALA A 90 -6.59 -9.64 -17.86
CA ALA A 90 -7.82 -9.19 -17.23
C ALA A 90 -7.62 -8.81 -15.76
N VAL A 91 -6.88 -9.62 -14.99
CA VAL A 91 -6.57 -9.32 -13.58
C VAL A 91 -5.70 -8.08 -13.43
N ALA A 92 -4.70 -7.89 -14.29
CA ALA A 92 -3.85 -6.70 -14.26
C ALA A 92 -4.66 -5.42 -14.56
N ILE A 93 -5.54 -5.46 -15.56
CA ILE A 93 -6.42 -4.33 -15.91
C ILE A 93 -7.38 -4.02 -14.76
N ALA A 94 -8.01 -5.05 -14.18
CA ALA A 94 -8.88 -4.88 -13.02
C ALA A 94 -8.13 -4.26 -11.83
N GLY A 95 -6.91 -4.75 -11.53
CA GLY A 95 -6.06 -4.19 -10.48
C GLY A 95 -5.67 -2.74 -10.73
N ALA A 96 -5.32 -2.39 -11.98
CA ALA A 96 -5.03 -1.01 -12.36
C ALA A 96 -6.23 -0.08 -12.15
N ALA A 97 -7.41 -0.52 -12.60
CA ALA A 97 -8.66 0.23 -12.48
C ALA A 97 -9.04 0.47 -11.01
N VAL A 98 -8.92 -0.57 -10.17
CA VAL A 98 -9.18 -0.46 -8.73
C VAL A 98 -8.20 0.53 -8.08
N ALA A 99 -6.90 0.40 -8.36
CA ALA A 99 -5.90 1.29 -7.78
C ALA A 99 -6.11 2.76 -8.20
N ALA A 100 -6.36 3.00 -9.49
CA ALA A 100 -6.67 4.34 -9.99
C ALA A 100 -7.96 4.91 -9.36
N GLY A 101 -9.01 4.08 -9.25
CA GLY A 101 -10.27 4.47 -8.63
C GLY A 101 -10.09 4.89 -7.17
N VAL A 102 -9.33 4.11 -6.39
CA VAL A 102 -9.03 4.45 -4.99
C VAL A 102 -8.18 5.70 -4.88
N ALA A 103 -7.16 5.87 -5.74
CA ALA A 103 -6.32 7.05 -5.77
C ALA A 103 -7.12 8.34 -6.05
N CYS A 104 -8.16 8.26 -6.89
CA CYS A 104 -9.08 9.37 -7.15
C CYS A 104 -10.08 9.61 -6.00
N ALA A 105 -10.59 8.54 -5.39
CA ALA A 105 -11.63 8.64 -4.36
C ALA A 105 -11.09 9.11 -3.00
N ALA A 106 -9.89 8.68 -2.61
CA ALA A 106 -9.33 8.97 -1.29
C ALA A 106 -9.23 10.48 -0.97
N PRO A 107 -8.75 11.35 -1.89
CA PRO A 107 -8.73 12.81 -1.65
C PRO A 107 -10.13 13.42 -1.49
N ILE A 108 -11.12 12.93 -2.27
CA ILE A 108 -12.49 13.43 -2.22
C ILE A 108 -13.13 13.09 -0.88
N VAL A 109 -13.00 11.84 -0.45
CA VAL A 109 -13.48 11.36 0.85
C VAL A 109 -12.84 12.17 1.98
N ARG A 110 -11.52 12.35 1.94
CA ARG A 110 -10.78 13.12 2.94
C ARG A 110 -11.27 14.57 3.03
N MET A 111 -11.47 15.22 1.88
CA MET A 111 -11.97 16.59 1.82
C MET A 111 -13.42 16.70 2.34
N ALA A 112 -14.26 15.73 2.01
CA ALA A 112 -15.65 15.66 2.48
C ALA A 112 -15.72 15.45 4.00
N LEU A 113 -14.89 14.57 4.58
CA LEU A 113 -14.84 14.35 6.03
C LEU A 113 -14.26 15.54 6.79
N SER A 114 -13.17 16.12 6.30
CA SER A 114 -12.53 17.29 6.91
C SER A 114 -13.48 18.49 6.93
N ARG A 115 -14.16 18.79 5.81
CA ARG A 115 -15.11 19.91 5.72
C ARG A 115 -16.48 19.62 6.34
N GLY A 116 -16.97 18.38 6.24
CA GLY A 116 -18.32 18.02 6.68
C GLY A 116 -18.42 17.68 8.17
N LEU A 117 -17.39 17.05 8.74
CA LEU A 117 -17.37 16.59 10.13
C LEU A 117 -16.36 17.34 11.01
N GLY A 118 -15.58 18.27 10.43
CA GLY A 118 -14.58 19.04 11.16
C GLY A 118 -13.42 18.20 11.72
N VAL A 119 -13.21 16.99 11.19
CA VAL A 119 -12.17 16.09 11.69
C VAL A 119 -10.80 16.62 11.24
N PRO A 120 -9.83 16.81 12.16
CA PRO A 120 -8.48 17.22 11.81
C PRO A 120 -7.82 16.28 10.79
N ASP A 121 -7.21 16.85 9.75
CA ASP A 121 -6.52 16.12 8.68
C ASP A 121 -5.47 15.09 9.16
N PRO A 122 -4.71 15.33 10.25
CA PRO A 122 -3.78 14.33 10.78
C PRO A 122 -4.49 13.07 11.31
N LEU A 123 -5.66 13.22 11.94
CA LEU A 123 -6.43 12.09 12.46
C LEU A 123 -7.02 11.25 11.32
N LEU A 124 -7.51 11.91 10.26
CA LEU A 124 -7.98 11.20 9.06
C LEU A 124 -6.86 10.40 8.40
N GLY A 125 -5.64 10.94 8.34
CA GLY A 125 -4.48 10.22 7.82
C GLY A 125 -4.12 8.99 8.67
N LEU A 126 -4.22 9.08 10.00
CA LEU A 126 -3.98 7.93 10.89
C LEU A 126 -5.05 6.84 10.74
N LEU A 127 -6.32 7.24 10.61
CA LEU A 127 -7.42 6.31 10.38
C LEU A 127 -7.27 5.61 9.03
N GLU A 128 -6.86 6.34 7.99
CA GLU A 128 -6.56 5.79 6.67
C GLU A 128 -5.42 4.76 6.76
N ASP A 129 -4.31 5.09 7.42
CA ASP A 129 -3.18 4.18 7.61
C ASP A 129 -3.60 2.91 8.36
N TYR A 130 -4.34 3.05 9.46
CA TYR A 130 -4.83 1.93 10.25
C TYR A 130 -5.77 1.03 9.44
N ALA A 131 -6.73 1.63 8.72
CA ALA A 131 -7.65 0.89 7.87
C ALA A 131 -6.90 0.15 6.75
N ALA A 132 -5.93 0.80 6.12
CA ALA A 132 -5.11 0.21 5.07
C ALA A 132 -4.28 -0.98 5.60
N VAL A 133 -3.65 -0.84 6.77
CA VAL A 133 -2.91 -1.93 7.42
C VAL A 133 -3.83 -3.08 7.82
N SER A 134 -5.01 -2.79 8.38
CA SER A 134 -6.01 -3.80 8.74
C SER A 134 -6.59 -4.55 7.55
N MET A 135 -6.80 -3.88 6.42
CA MET A 135 -7.26 -4.55 5.21
C MET A 135 -6.16 -5.41 4.61
N GLY A 136 -4.91 -4.91 4.59
CA GLY A 136 -3.75 -5.66 4.11
C GLY A 136 -3.47 -6.91 4.93
N SER A 137 -3.52 -6.82 6.26
CA SER A 137 -3.31 -7.95 7.16
C SER A 137 -4.36 -9.05 6.94
N ARG A 138 -5.64 -8.68 6.88
CA ARG A 138 -6.76 -9.60 6.61
C ARG A 138 -6.66 -10.25 5.23
N ALA A 139 -6.34 -9.48 4.19
CA ALA A 139 -6.22 -10.00 2.84
C ALA A 139 -5.02 -10.96 2.68
N THR A 140 -3.95 -10.74 3.44
CA THR A 140 -2.74 -11.57 3.36
C THR A 140 -2.69 -12.69 4.39
N GLY A 141 -3.60 -12.70 5.37
CA GLY A 141 -3.57 -13.62 6.49
C GLY A 141 -2.45 -13.35 7.50
N LEU A 142 -1.83 -12.16 7.46
CA LEU A 142 -0.82 -11.75 8.42
C LEU A 142 -1.49 -11.25 9.71
N THR A 143 -0.91 -11.57 10.86
CA THR A 143 -1.33 -10.96 12.14
C THR A 143 -0.75 -9.55 12.27
N MET A 144 -1.35 -8.72 13.12
CA MET A 144 -0.82 -7.38 13.39
C MET A 144 0.59 -7.43 13.97
N ASP A 145 0.87 -8.43 14.81
CA ASP A 145 2.21 -8.65 15.36
C ASP A 145 3.23 -8.95 14.25
N GLN A 146 2.88 -9.81 13.29
CA GLN A 146 3.74 -10.10 12.14
C GLN A 146 3.99 -8.88 11.26
N VAL A 147 2.97 -8.03 11.08
CA VAL A 147 3.13 -6.76 10.36
C VAL A 147 4.06 -5.82 11.13
N ALA A 148 3.87 -5.68 12.44
CA ALA A 148 4.71 -4.84 13.30
C ALA A 148 6.16 -5.32 13.35
N ASP A 149 6.40 -6.62 13.43
CA ASP A 149 7.73 -7.22 13.43
C ASP A 149 8.42 -7.05 12.08
N SER A 150 7.67 -7.21 10.98
CA SER A 150 8.19 -6.96 9.63
C SER A 150 8.57 -5.48 9.45
N ALA A 151 7.78 -4.56 9.99
CA ALA A 151 8.08 -3.13 9.99
C ALA A 151 9.33 -2.80 10.81
N ARG A 152 9.44 -3.33 12.04
CA ARG A 152 10.64 -3.16 12.89
C ARG A 152 11.90 -3.71 12.22
N THR A 153 11.81 -4.90 11.65
CA THR A 153 12.92 -5.54 10.93
C THR A 153 13.36 -4.70 9.74
N ALA A 154 12.41 -4.16 8.96
CA ALA A 154 12.71 -3.32 7.82
C ALA A 154 13.43 -2.02 8.23
N ILE A 155 12.98 -1.37 9.32
CA ILE A 155 13.62 -0.18 9.86
C ILE A 155 15.05 -0.49 10.32
N GLY A 156 15.26 -1.59 11.05
CA GLY A 156 16.57 -2.03 11.51
C GLY A 156 17.55 -2.22 10.34
N GLN A 157 17.13 -2.95 9.30
CA GLN A 157 17.96 -3.20 8.12
C GLN A 157 18.32 -1.94 7.33
N VAL A 158 17.42 -0.96 7.27
CA VAL A 158 17.73 0.34 6.66
C VAL A 158 18.76 1.09 7.50
N GLY A 159 18.60 1.10 8.82
CA GLY A 159 19.57 1.69 9.76
C GLY A 159 20.96 1.08 9.61
N ASP A 160 21.06 -0.24 9.60
CA ASP A 160 22.32 -0.97 9.43
C ASP A 160 23.02 -0.62 8.11
N ARG A 161 22.27 -0.53 7.01
CA ARG A 161 22.82 -0.14 5.69
C ARG A 161 23.34 1.30 5.67
N VAL A 162 22.65 2.22 6.35
CA VAL A 162 23.09 3.62 6.46
C VAL A 162 24.38 3.70 7.27
N MET A 163 24.47 2.98 8.39
CA MET A 163 25.69 2.95 9.21
C MET A 163 26.87 2.31 8.48
N ALA A 164 26.62 1.22 7.73
CA ALA A 164 27.66 0.56 6.93
C ALA A 164 28.19 1.46 5.80
N THR A 165 27.33 2.24 5.15
CA THR A 165 27.74 3.19 4.11
C THR A 165 28.42 4.43 4.68
N ALA A 166 28.03 4.89 5.87
CA ALA A 166 28.69 5.99 6.58
C ALA A 166 30.09 5.62 7.09
N SER A 167 30.32 4.35 7.47
CA SER A 167 31.62 3.85 7.95
C SER A 167 32.60 3.48 6.82
N SER A 168 32.15 3.53 5.57
CA SER A 168 32.96 3.25 4.36
C SER A 168 33.50 4.54 3.69
N LYS A 169 33.24 5.70 4.30
CA LYS A 169 33.80 7.01 3.92
C LYS A 169 34.84 7.45 4.94
#